data_AF-A0A7Y3DWG1-F1
#
_entry.id   AF-A0A7Y3DWG1-F1
#
_cell.length_a   1.000
_cell.length_b   1.000
_cell.length_c   1.000
_cell.angle_alpha   90.00
_cell.angle_beta   90.00
_cell.angle_gamma   90.00
#
_symmetry.space_group_name_H-M   'P 1'
#
loop_
_entity.id
_entity.type
_entity.pdbx_description
1 polymer ?
#
loop_
_entity_poly.entity_id
_entity_poly.type
_entity_poly.pdbx_seq_one_letter_code
_entity_poly.pdbx_strand_id
1 'polypeptide(L)'
;MEKGKTGKYLKYAIGEIVLVMIGILLALQVNEWNNERNRKKAEQVVIEQLITDLSKSQGELEEIIASTKVDTRRRAQVLRAFWKDELPEGIQNHVYGIGSAVYSPVLGTAQSLINSGRLDILSSKELKNDIVAYVEFVGYQLKDINRYEETYFRTGVELMYEAIPGSYRSKESFNAGSEAYKNNSQYRNNINSRPAVVDKVPFQTDLEDVFQNEKHYNAQRKLHLYYRNTSWRYNGILNTTNALLVKLYKASNKYPDLGEQLENSEHYLVFDTADLEILQRADALLSDPSKWNKNDDQECDDDTANKTYSLYCALVKASEEVIGSWEDEPLRPASRIVLFTLGKYENRRVVRDLVEDWNNHPDTTFEELKQVLKESTDAVKNQIL
;
A
#
# COMPACT_ATOMS: atom_id res chain seq x y z
N MET A 1 -92.39 10.06 3.75
CA MET A 1 -90.98 9.70 4.02
C MET A 1 -90.17 10.98 4.10
N GLU A 2 -89.54 11.23 5.25
CA GLU A 2 -88.97 12.52 5.67
C GLU A 2 -87.86 13.05 4.74
N LYS A 3 -88.08 14.24 4.17
CA LYS A 3 -87.06 15.04 3.50
C LYS A 3 -86.08 15.61 4.54
N GLY A 4 -84.92 14.97 4.71
CA GLY A 4 -83.85 15.48 5.59
C GLY A 4 -82.90 14.42 6.15
N LYS A 5 -83.26 13.13 6.09
CA LYS A 5 -82.42 12.04 6.62
C LYS A 5 -81.33 11.57 5.64
N THR A 6 -81.57 11.57 4.33
CA THR A 6 -80.63 11.10 3.30
C THR A 6 -79.32 11.88 3.22
N GLY A 7 -79.35 13.21 3.43
CA GLY A 7 -78.14 14.04 3.43
C GLY A 7 -77.26 13.85 4.67
N LYS A 8 -77.83 13.42 5.81
CA LYS A 8 -77.05 13.05 7.00
C LYS A 8 -76.30 11.75 6.74
N TYR A 9 -76.98 10.70 6.26
CA TYR A 9 -76.33 9.42 5.94
C TYR A 9 -75.24 9.56 4.87
N LEU A 10 -75.44 10.41 3.85
CA LEU A 10 -74.43 10.65 2.82
C LEU A 10 -73.16 11.34 3.38
N LYS A 11 -73.30 12.32 4.28
CA LYS A 11 -72.14 12.98 4.92
C LYS A 11 -71.36 12.03 5.83
N TYR A 12 -72.06 11.15 6.55
CA TYR A 12 -71.42 10.13 7.39
C TYR A 12 -70.69 9.08 6.54
N ALA A 13 -71.31 8.59 5.47
CA ALA A 13 -70.68 7.62 4.56
C ALA A 13 -69.46 8.20 3.82
N ILE A 14 -69.51 9.47 3.39
CA ILE A 14 -68.36 10.17 2.81
C ILE A 14 -67.24 10.34 3.85
N GLY A 15 -67.59 10.70 5.09
CA GLY A 15 -66.62 10.80 6.18
C GLY A 15 -65.90 9.48 6.45
N GLU A 16 -66.62 8.36 6.41
CA GLU A 16 -66.06 7.01 6.61
C GLU A 16 -65.14 6.59 5.45
N ILE A 17 -65.52 6.86 4.20
CA ILE A 17 -64.66 6.61 3.03
C ILE A 17 -63.38 7.44 3.10
N VAL A 18 -63.48 8.74 3.44
CA VAL A 18 -62.32 9.62 3.59
C VAL A 18 -61.40 9.15 4.72
N LEU A 19 -61.97 8.73 5.86
CA LEU A 19 -61.21 8.19 6.99
C LEU A 19 -60.45 6.90 6.59
N VAL A 20 -61.12 5.97 5.90
CA VAL A 20 -60.51 4.73 5.40
C VAL A 20 -59.41 5.03 4.39
N MET A 21 -59.64 5.95 3.45
CA MET A 21 -58.63 6.38 2.48
C MET A 21 -57.39 6.98 3.15
N ILE A 22 -57.57 7.85 4.15
CA ILE A 22 -56.46 8.41 4.93
C ILE A 22 -55.71 7.28 5.65
N GLY A 23 -56.43 6.31 6.22
CA GLY A 23 -55.83 5.12 6.85
C GLY A 23 -54.96 4.31 5.88
N ILE A 24 -55.45 4.04 4.66
CA ILE A 24 -54.69 3.31 3.62
C ILE A 24 -53.46 4.11 3.19
N LEU A 25 -53.60 5.42 2.96
CA LEU A 25 -52.47 6.27 2.56
C LEU A 25 -51.40 6.34 3.65
N LEU A 26 -51.79 6.46 4.92
CA LEU A 26 -50.85 6.41 6.04
C LEU A 26 -50.15 5.05 6.15
N ALA A 27 -50.89 3.94 5.97
CA ALA A 27 -50.29 2.62 5.97
C ALA A 27 -49.27 2.43 4.84
N LEU A 28 -49.57 2.90 3.63
CA LEU A 28 -48.64 2.90 2.49
C LEU A 28 -47.43 3.79 2.75
N GLN A 29 -47.62 4.99 3.32
CA GLN A 29 -46.53 5.91 3.66
C GLN A 29 -45.60 5.32 4.72
N VAL A 30 -46.14 4.70 5.77
CA VAL A 30 -45.33 4.03 6.82
C VAL A 30 -44.54 2.86 6.24
N ASN A 31 -45.15 2.07 5.35
CA ASN A 31 -44.46 0.97 4.69
C ASN A 31 -43.32 1.47 3.79
N GLU A 32 -43.57 2.51 2.98
CA GLU A 32 -42.55 3.11 2.11
C GLU A 32 -41.40 3.73 2.92
N TRP A 33 -41.72 4.39 4.03
CA TRP A 33 -40.70 4.94 4.93
C TRP A 33 -39.84 3.85 5.58
N ASN A 34 -40.44 2.74 6.01
CA ASN A 34 -39.70 1.60 6.54
C ASN A 34 -38.80 0.95 5.47
N ASN A 35 -39.30 0.80 4.24
CA ASN A 35 -38.52 0.30 3.11
C ASN A 35 -37.34 1.22 2.78
N GLU A 36 -37.56 2.54 2.74
CA GLU A 36 -36.51 3.52 2.48
C GLU A 36 -35.44 3.50 3.58
N ARG A 37 -35.85 3.40 4.85
CA ARG A 37 -34.93 3.26 5.98
C ARG A 37 -34.07 2.00 5.85
N ASN A 38 -34.65 0.88 5.47
CA ASN A 38 -33.92 -0.38 5.29
C ASN A 38 -32.98 -0.31 4.08
N ARG A 39 -33.39 0.35 2.98
CA ARG A 39 -32.55 0.60 1.81
C ARG A 39 -31.33 1.44 2.16
N LYS A 40 -31.52 2.57 2.86
CA LYS A 40 -30.40 3.42 3.31
C LYS A 40 -29.44 2.69 4.24
N LYS A 41 -29.95 1.84 5.14
CA LYS A 41 -29.07 0.99 5.98
C LYS A 41 -28.24 0.03 5.13
N ALA A 42 -28.85 -0.64 4.16
CA ALA A 42 -28.14 -1.55 3.26
C ALA A 42 -27.09 -0.82 2.41
N GLU A 43 -27.41 0.37 1.92
CA GLU A 43 -26.47 1.25 1.20
C GLU A 43 -25.25 1.60 2.07
N GLN A 44 -25.46 1.99 3.33
CA GLN A 44 -24.36 2.33 4.22
C GLN A 44 -23.47 1.13 4.54
N VAL A 45 -24.04 -0.06 4.74
CA VAL A 45 -23.26 -1.30 4.90
C VAL A 45 -22.38 -1.56 3.68
N VAL A 46 -22.92 -1.35 2.47
CA VAL A 46 -22.14 -1.52 1.23
C VAL A 46 -21.04 -0.46 1.11
N ILE A 47 -21.33 0.80 1.44
CA ILE A 47 -20.33 1.88 1.42
C ILE A 47 -19.19 1.59 2.39
N GLU A 48 -19.50 1.17 3.63
CA GLU A 48 -18.49 0.82 4.64
C GLU A 48 -17.61 -0.35 4.19
N GLN A 49 -18.21 -1.36 3.56
CA GLN A 49 -17.44 -2.48 3.01
C GLN A 49 -16.55 -2.04 1.84
N LEU A 50 -17.04 -1.19 0.94
CA LEU A 50 -16.23 -0.63 -0.16
C LEU A 50 -15.07 0.19 0.38
N ILE A 51 -15.30 1.04 1.39
CA ILE A 51 -14.24 1.78 2.07
C ILE A 51 -13.20 0.81 2.63
N THR A 52 -13.63 -0.24 3.30
CA THR A 52 -12.72 -1.25 3.89
C THR A 52 -11.86 -1.92 2.81
N ASP A 53 -12.48 -2.40 1.72
CA ASP A 53 -11.78 -3.05 0.60
C ASP A 53 -10.77 -2.09 -0.07
N LEU A 54 -11.17 -0.85 -0.30
CA LEU A 54 -10.34 0.14 -1.01
C LEU A 54 -9.23 0.71 -0.12
N SER A 55 -9.47 0.93 1.18
CA SER A 55 -8.42 1.37 2.11
C SER A 55 -7.34 0.30 2.29
N LYS A 56 -7.74 -0.97 2.32
CA LYS A 56 -6.78 -2.08 2.28
C LYS A 56 -5.97 -2.05 0.98
N SER A 57 -6.65 -1.92 -0.16
CA SER A 57 -6.00 -1.84 -1.47
C SER A 57 -5.05 -0.65 -1.58
N GLN A 58 -5.38 0.49 -0.99
CA GLN A 58 -4.55 1.69 -0.96
C GLN A 58 -3.20 1.41 -0.30
N GLY A 59 -3.19 0.80 0.88
CA GLY A 59 -1.94 0.46 1.58
C GLY A 59 -1.07 -0.54 0.81
N GLU A 60 -1.68 -1.62 0.30
CA GLU A 60 -0.98 -2.64 -0.50
C GLU A 60 -0.44 -2.06 -1.84
N LEU A 61 -1.16 -1.11 -2.45
CA LEU A 61 -0.70 -0.39 -3.64
C LEU A 61 0.51 0.49 -3.35
N GLU A 62 0.51 1.21 -2.23
CA GLU A 62 1.66 2.02 -1.83
C GLU A 62 2.90 1.17 -1.58
N GLU A 63 2.74 0.01 -0.95
CA GLU A 63 3.82 -0.95 -0.72
C GLU A 63 4.45 -1.44 -2.04
N ILE A 64 3.62 -1.91 -2.99
CA ILE A 64 4.13 -2.38 -4.27
C ILE A 64 4.73 -1.23 -5.10
N ILE A 65 4.20 -0.02 -5.00
CA ILE A 65 4.80 1.16 -5.66
C ILE A 65 6.17 1.47 -5.07
N ALA A 66 6.31 1.46 -3.73
CA ALA A 66 7.58 1.67 -3.07
C ALA A 66 8.61 0.61 -3.52
N SER A 67 8.24 -0.66 -3.44
CA SER A 67 9.09 -1.79 -3.85
C SER A 67 9.53 -1.70 -5.32
N THR A 68 8.59 -1.45 -6.24
CA THR A 68 8.91 -1.29 -7.68
C THR A 68 9.80 -0.08 -7.97
N LYS A 69 9.70 1.00 -7.18
CA LYS A 69 10.57 2.17 -7.27
C LYS A 69 12.01 1.85 -6.85
N VAL A 70 12.17 1.09 -5.75
CA VAL A 70 13.48 0.58 -5.32
C VAL A 70 14.13 -0.26 -6.41
N ASP A 71 13.40 -1.23 -6.96
CA ASP A 71 13.94 -2.09 -8.01
C ASP A 71 14.27 -1.30 -9.27
N THR A 72 13.44 -0.33 -9.66
CA THR A 72 13.73 0.56 -10.79
C THR A 72 15.06 1.30 -10.61
N ARG A 73 15.33 1.84 -9.41
CA ARG A 73 16.58 2.53 -9.06
C ARG A 73 17.78 1.58 -9.10
N ARG A 74 17.66 0.38 -8.52
CA ARG A 74 18.71 -0.65 -8.56
C ARG A 74 19.10 -1.01 -9.99
N ARG A 75 18.11 -1.26 -10.87
CA ARG A 75 18.39 -1.56 -12.29
C ARG A 75 19.04 -0.37 -13.01
N ALA A 76 18.64 0.85 -12.69
CA ALA A 76 19.26 2.05 -13.27
C ALA A 76 20.73 2.19 -12.85
N GLN A 77 21.09 1.84 -11.61
CA GLN A 77 22.49 1.83 -11.15
C GLN A 77 23.33 0.80 -11.89
N VAL A 78 22.81 -0.43 -12.04
CA VAL A 78 23.49 -1.49 -12.81
C VAL A 78 23.66 -1.06 -14.27
N LEU A 79 22.62 -0.52 -14.90
CA LEU A 79 22.70 -0.01 -16.27
C LEU A 79 23.71 1.13 -16.43
N ARG A 80 23.85 1.99 -15.42
CA ARG A 80 24.86 3.06 -15.42
C ARG A 80 26.28 2.50 -15.31
N ALA A 81 26.47 1.43 -14.54
CA ALA A 81 27.77 0.78 -14.34
C ALA A 81 28.36 0.17 -15.63
N PHE A 82 27.54 -0.15 -16.64
CA PHE A 82 28.03 -0.54 -17.97
C PHE A 82 28.82 0.57 -18.71
N TRP A 83 28.66 1.84 -18.30
CA TRP A 83 29.22 3.00 -19.01
C TRP A 83 30.12 3.87 -18.12
N LYS A 84 30.43 3.41 -16.91
CA LYS A 84 31.26 4.12 -15.93
C LYS A 84 32.32 3.18 -15.40
N ASP A 85 33.55 3.68 -15.34
CA ASP A 85 34.71 2.91 -14.86
C ASP A 85 34.62 2.65 -13.34
N GLU A 86 33.88 3.49 -12.61
CA GLU A 86 33.64 3.34 -11.18
C GLU A 86 32.34 2.57 -10.93
N LEU A 87 32.47 1.38 -10.33
CA LEU A 87 31.35 0.59 -9.84
C LEU A 87 30.88 1.14 -8.48
N PRO A 88 29.56 1.38 -8.30
CA PRO A 88 29.02 1.73 -6.99
C PRO A 88 29.34 0.65 -5.94
N GLU A 89 29.59 1.06 -4.70
CA GLU A 89 29.71 0.13 -3.60
C GLU A 89 28.44 -0.74 -3.48
N GLY A 90 28.61 -2.04 -3.27
CA GLY A 90 27.48 -2.97 -3.15
C GLY A 90 26.78 -3.32 -4.46
N ILE A 91 27.29 -2.92 -5.64
CA ILE A 91 26.66 -3.21 -6.94
C ILE A 91 26.40 -4.70 -7.16
N GLN A 92 27.23 -5.57 -6.58
CA GLN A 92 27.07 -7.02 -6.60
C GLN A 92 25.72 -7.48 -6.02
N ASN A 93 25.13 -6.72 -5.09
CA ASN A 93 23.80 -7.05 -4.54
C ASN A 93 22.67 -6.76 -5.54
N HIS A 94 22.97 -6.03 -6.62
CA HIS A 94 21.99 -5.57 -7.60
C HIS A 94 22.11 -6.26 -8.96
N VAL A 95 23.19 -7.02 -9.22
CA VAL A 95 23.41 -7.64 -10.56
C VAL A 95 22.48 -8.82 -10.88
N TYR A 96 21.74 -9.35 -9.89
CA TYR A 96 20.77 -10.43 -10.10
C TYR A 96 19.32 -9.95 -10.17
N GLY A 97 18.50 -10.72 -10.89
CA GLY A 97 17.05 -10.58 -10.93
C GLY A 97 16.39 -11.05 -9.63
N ILE A 98 15.38 -10.31 -9.19
CA ILE A 98 14.46 -10.70 -8.11
C ILE A 98 13.19 -11.24 -8.78
N GLY A 99 12.40 -12.05 -8.06
CA GLY A 99 11.11 -12.54 -8.53
C GLY A 99 10.13 -11.42 -8.91
N SER A 100 9.08 -11.79 -9.63
CA SER A 100 7.94 -10.91 -9.90
C SER A 100 6.81 -11.24 -8.93
N ALA A 101 6.27 -10.22 -8.28
CA ALA A 101 4.98 -10.27 -7.61
C ALA A 101 4.04 -9.31 -8.35
N VAL A 102 2.98 -9.85 -8.95
CA VAL A 102 1.88 -9.03 -9.48
C VAL A 102 0.84 -8.91 -8.38
N TYR A 103 0.70 -7.70 -7.85
CA TYR A 103 -0.33 -7.37 -6.89
C TYR A 103 -1.67 -7.14 -7.61
N SER A 104 -2.76 -7.60 -7.00
CA SER A 104 -4.12 -7.38 -7.49
C SER A 104 -4.95 -6.72 -6.38
N PRO A 105 -5.49 -5.51 -6.60
CA PRO A 105 -6.35 -4.81 -5.63
C PRO A 105 -7.53 -5.65 -5.16
N VAL A 106 -7.97 -5.40 -3.92
CA VAL A 106 -9.18 -5.99 -3.35
C VAL A 106 -10.40 -5.34 -4.01
N LEU A 107 -11.04 -6.08 -4.91
CA LEU A 107 -12.25 -5.64 -5.64
C LEU A 107 -13.51 -6.42 -5.24
N GLY A 108 -13.45 -7.22 -4.17
CA GLY A 108 -14.49 -8.22 -3.83
C GLY A 108 -15.89 -7.63 -3.78
N THR A 109 -16.07 -6.52 -3.07
CA THR A 109 -17.39 -5.89 -2.92
C THR A 109 -17.85 -5.22 -4.21
N ALA A 110 -17.00 -4.42 -4.86
CA ALA A 110 -17.33 -3.74 -6.11
C ALA A 110 -17.70 -4.75 -7.22
N GLN A 111 -16.90 -5.79 -7.39
CA GLN A 111 -17.14 -6.84 -8.37
C GLN A 111 -18.41 -7.64 -8.06
N SER A 112 -18.67 -7.93 -6.78
CA SER A 112 -19.91 -8.60 -6.34
C SER A 112 -21.15 -7.78 -6.69
N LEU A 113 -21.14 -6.46 -6.41
CA LEU A 113 -22.25 -5.57 -6.75
C LEU A 113 -22.52 -5.53 -8.26
N ILE A 114 -21.47 -5.45 -9.07
CA ILE A 114 -21.57 -5.45 -10.53
C ILE A 114 -22.12 -6.78 -11.04
N ASN A 115 -21.51 -7.91 -10.63
CA ASN A 115 -21.85 -9.24 -11.14
C ASN A 115 -23.24 -9.71 -10.71
N SER A 116 -23.70 -9.30 -9.52
CA SER A 116 -25.03 -9.65 -9.01
C SER A 116 -26.15 -8.70 -9.47
N GLY A 117 -25.81 -7.63 -10.21
CA GLY A 117 -26.77 -6.60 -10.61
C GLY A 117 -27.29 -5.76 -9.43
N ARG A 118 -26.61 -5.80 -8.28
CA ARG A 118 -27.02 -5.16 -7.01
C ARG A 118 -26.52 -3.73 -6.83
N LEU A 119 -26.01 -3.10 -7.89
CA LEU A 119 -25.68 -1.67 -7.89
C LEU A 119 -26.90 -0.78 -7.65
N ASP A 120 -28.12 -1.30 -7.78
CA ASP A 120 -29.37 -0.63 -7.45
C ASP A 120 -29.49 -0.26 -5.96
N ILE A 121 -28.77 -0.95 -5.07
CA ILE A 121 -28.70 -0.64 -3.63
C ILE A 121 -28.20 0.79 -3.39
N LEU A 122 -27.23 1.25 -4.20
CA LEU A 122 -26.68 2.59 -4.09
C LEU A 122 -27.71 3.61 -4.60
N SER A 123 -27.89 4.72 -3.91
CA SER A 123 -28.86 5.75 -4.29
C SER A 123 -28.30 6.69 -5.37
N SER A 124 -27.02 7.08 -5.26
CA SER A 124 -26.34 7.95 -6.22
C SER A 124 -26.04 7.23 -7.53
N LYS A 125 -26.44 7.84 -8.65
CA LYS A 125 -26.12 7.33 -10.01
C LYS A 125 -24.65 7.57 -10.34
N GLU A 126 -24.10 8.69 -9.89
CA GLU A 126 -22.71 9.08 -10.05
C GLU A 126 -21.80 8.04 -9.39
N LEU A 127 -22.06 7.71 -8.12
CA LEU A 127 -21.27 6.71 -7.39
C LEU A 127 -21.31 5.32 -8.05
N LYS A 128 -22.46 4.91 -8.62
CA LYS A 128 -22.54 3.65 -9.39
C LYS A 128 -21.61 3.68 -10.59
N ASN A 129 -21.66 4.76 -11.37
CA ASN A 129 -20.83 4.90 -12.56
C ASN A 129 -19.34 4.92 -12.19
N ASP A 130 -18.99 5.60 -11.09
CA ASP A 130 -17.62 5.66 -10.58
C ASP A 130 -17.10 4.28 -10.16
N ILE A 131 -17.91 3.47 -9.50
CA ILE A 131 -17.54 2.10 -9.10
C ILE A 131 -17.33 1.21 -10.34
N VAL A 132 -18.20 1.31 -11.35
CA VAL A 132 -18.03 0.55 -12.60
C VAL A 132 -16.77 0.99 -13.32
N ALA A 133 -16.57 2.30 -13.49
CA ALA A 133 -15.39 2.86 -14.15
C ALA A 133 -14.09 2.47 -13.41
N TYR A 134 -14.10 2.47 -12.08
CA TYR A 134 -12.98 2.00 -11.28
C TYR A 134 -12.65 0.53 -11.56
N VAL A 135 -13.62 -0.38 -11.50
CA VAL A 135 -13.40 -1.81 -11.76
C VAL A 135 -12.89 -2.05 -13.18
N GLU A 136 -13.45 -1.38 -14.17
CA GLU A 136 -13.00 -1.45 -15.57
C GLU A 136 -11.56 -0.94 -15.73
N PHE A 137 -11.25 0.22 -15.14
CA PHE A 137 -9.92 0.80 -15.17
C PHE A 137 -8.88 -0.11 -14.52
N VAL A 138 -9.14 -0.60 -13.31
CA VAL A 138 -8.24 -1.52 -12.61
C VAL A 138 -8.04 -2.80 -13.42
N GLY A 139 -9.13 -3.38 -13.94
CA GLY A 139 -9.05 -4.57 -14.79
C GLY A 139 -8.19 -4.35 -16.05
N TYR A 140 -8.27 -3.16 -16.67
CA TYR A 140 -7.40 -2.80 -17.80
C TYR A 140 -5.93 -2.67 -17.37
N GLN A 141 -5.66 -1.97 -16.26
CA GLN A 141 -4.29 -1.78 -15.75
C GLN A 141 -3.63 -3.11 -15.40
N LEU A 142 -4.35 -4.04 -14.75
CA LEU A 142 -3.85 -5.38 -14.42
C LEU A 142 -3.52 -6.21 -15.66
N LYS A 143 -4.35 -6.12 -16.72
CA LYS A 143 -4.04 -6.75 -18.01
C LYS A 143 -2.77 -6.19 -18.64
N ASP A 144 -2.58 -4.86 -18.57
CA ASP A 144 -1.35 -4.24 -19.06
C ASP A 144 -0.14 -4.69 -18.22
N ILE A 145 -0.23 -4.69 -16.89
CA ILE A 145 0.83 -5.20 -15.99
C ILE A 145 1.25 -6.63 -16.36
N ASN A 146 0.28 -7.53 -16.58
CA ASN A 146 0.56 -8.90 -17.01
C ASN A 146 1.28 -8.94 -18.37
N ARG A 147 0.89 -8.09 -19.32
CA ARG A 147 1.59 -7.98 -20.62
C ARG A 147 3.04 -7.51 -20.44
N TYR A 148 3.30 -6.58 -19.53
CA TYR A 148 4.66 -6.12 -19.22
C TYR A 148 5.48 -7.21 -18.53
N GLU A 149 4.86 -8.01 -17.66
CA GLU A 149 5.49 -9.16 -17.03
C GLU A 149 5.96 -10.17 -18.09
N GLU A 150 5.06 -10.57 -19.00
CA GLU A 150 5.42 -11.50 -20.08
C GLU A 150 6.47 -10.94 -21.04
N THR A 151 6.31 -9.67 -21.45
CA THR A 151 7.15 -9.06 -22.49
C THR A 151 8.53 -8.70 -21.98
N TYR A 152 8.63 -8.16 -20.76
CA TYR A 152 9.86 -7.58 -20.23
C TYR A 152 10.42 -8.35 -19.05
N PHE A 153 9.60 -8.73 -18.06
CA PHE A 153 10.09 -9.42 -16.88
C PHE A 153 10.62 -10.81 -17.23
N ARG A 154 9.78 -11.69 -17.80
CA ARG A 154 10.17 -13.08 -18.12
C ARG A 154 11.36 -13.14 -19.07
N THR A 155 11.31 -12.38 -20.16
CA THR A 155 12.42 -12.34 -21.12
C THR A 155 13.68 -11.70 -20.54
N GLY A 156 13.54 -10.74 -19.62
CA GLY A 156 14.67 -10.17 -18.89
C GLY A 156 15.32 -11.18 -17.94
N VAL A 157 14.51 -11.94 -17.21
CA VAL A 157 14.96 -13.02 -16.31
C VAL A 157 15.64 -14.15 -17.08
N GLU A 158 15.09 -14.55 -18.22
CA GLU A 158 15.70 -15.57 -19.10
C GLU A 158 17.10 -15.13 -19.56
N LEU A 159 17.22 -13.92 -20.10
CA LEU A 159 18.51 -13.35 -20.49
C LEU A 159 19.48 -13.22 -19.30
N MET A 160 18.95 -12.93 -18.11
CA MET A 160 19.76 -12.86 -16.88
C MET A 160 20.38 -14.21 -16.53
N TYR A 161 19.59 -15.29 -16.58
CA TYR A 161 20.07 -16.64 -16.32
C TYR A 161 21.06 -17.13 -17.38
N GLU A 162 20.84 -16.77 -18.65
CA GLU A 162 21.81 -17.05 -19.72
C GLU A 162 23.13 -16.28 -19.54
N ALA A 163 23.07 -15.05 -19.02
CA ALA A 163 24.24 -14.21 -18.84
C ALA A 163 25.06 -14.58 -17.59
N ILE A 164 24.39 -15.05 -16.53
CA ILE A 164 25.03 -15.46 -15.27
C ILE A 164 24.59 -16.89 -14.89
N PRO A 165 25.15 -17.92 -15.56
CA PRO A 165 24.86 -19.32 -15.20
C PRO A 165 25.51 -19.74 -13.87
N GLY A 166 26.38 -18.90 -13.31
CA GLY A 166 27.25 -19.17 -12.19
C GLY A 166 26.86 -18.46 -10.88
N SER A 167 27.82 -18.33 -9.96
CA SER A 167 27.67 -17.54 -8.72
C SER A 167 28.77 -16.49 -8.67
N TYR A 168 28.43 -15.25 -8.35
CA TYR A 168 29.39 -14.15 -8.12
C TYR A 168 29.75 -13.99 -6.64
N ARG A 169 29.16 -14.81 -5.75
CA ARG A 169 29.48 -14.81 -4.31
C ARG A 169 30.96 -15.13 -4.09
N SER A 170 31.57 -14.46 -3.13
CA SER A 170 32.91 -14.83 -2.65
C SER A 170 32.88 -16.23 -2.01
N LYS A 171 34.07 -16.83 -1.83
CA LYS A 171 34.23 -18.12 -1.13
C LYS A 171 33.63 -18.05 0.29
N GLU A 172 33.86 -16.95 0.99
CA GLU A 172 33.41 -16.69 2.36
C GLU A 172 31.88 -16.61 2.41
N SER A 173 31.28 -15.78 1.55
CA SER A 173 29.82 -15.65 1.43
C SER A 173 29.15 -16.98 1.04
N PHE A 174 29.79 -17.72 0.12
CA PHE A 174 29.31 -19.03 -0.31
C PHE A 174 29.28 -20.04 0.86
N ASN A 175 30.37 -20.12 1.63
CA ASN A 175 30.51 -21.07 2.73
C ASN A 175 29.59 -20.70 3.91
N ALA A 176 29.48 -19.41 4.27
CA ALA A 176 28.58 -18.95 5.32
C ALA A 176 27.12 -19.33 5.04
N GLY A 177 26.65 -19.13 3.80
CA GLY A 177 25.31 -19.55 3.39
C GLY A 177 25.09 -21.06 3.43
N SER A 178 26.12 -21.86 3.09
CA SER A 178 26.03 -23.32 3.14
C SER A 178 26.00 -23.85 4.58
N GLU A 179 26.66 -23.17 5.51
CA GLU A 179 26.67 -23.53 6.93
C GLU A 179 25.32 -23.20 7.60
N ALA A 180 24.73 -22.05 7.27
CA ALA A 180 23.37 -21.71 7.70
C ALA A 180 22.32 -22.75 7.21
N TYR A 181 22.43 -23.19 5.95
CA TYR A 181 21.52 -24.18 5.35
C TYR A 181 21.60 -25.56 6.00
N LYS A 182 22.80 -25.97 6.46
CA LYS A 182 22.97 -27.24 7.18
C LYS A 182 22.05 -27.31 8.39
N ASN A 183 21.88 -26.20 9.11
CA ASN A 183 21.14 -26.18 10.37
C ASN A 183 19.62 -26.22 10.19
N ASN A 184 19.10 -26.02 8.97
CA ASN A 184 17.67 -25.83 8.71
C ASN A 184 17.04 -26.80 7.69
N SER A 185 17.79 -27.80 7.19
CA SER A 185 17.28 -28.72 6.16
C SER A 185 16.55 -29.93 6.76
N GLN A 186 15.25 -30.03 6.50
CA GLN A 186 14.41 -31.21 6.78
C GLN A 186 14.84 -32.49 6.06
N TYR A 187 15.77 -32.40 5.10
CA TYR A 187 16.26 -33.52 4.28
C TYR A 187 17.67 -34.00 4.65
N ARG A 188 18.24 -33.56 5.78
CA ARG A 188 19.62 -33.90 6.23
C ARG A 188 19.98 -35.39 6.13
N ASN A 189 19.01 -36.29 6.26
CA ASN A 189 19.24 -37.73 6.30
C ASN A 189 19.05 -38.45 4.96
N ASN A 190 18.45 -37.80 3.94
CA ASN A 190 17.98 -38.48 2.73
C ASN A 190 18.72 -38.05 1.44
N ILE A 191 19.56 -37.02 1.51
CA ILE A 191 20.32 -36.52 0.36
C ILE A 191 21.75 -36.20 0.82
N ASN A 192 22.75 -36.63 0.04
CA ASN A 192 24.12 -36.16 0.23
C ASN A 192 24.12 -34.62 0.17
N SER A 193 24.40 -33.98 1.30
CA SER A 193 24.45 -32.53 1.36
C SER A 193 25.59 -32.03 0.48
N ARG A 194 25.37 -30.90 -0.21
CA ARG A 194 26.45 -30.15 -0.86
C ARG A 194 27.61 -29.94 0.15
N PRO A 195 28.89 -29.98 -0.27
CA PRO A 195 30.01 -29.67 0.62
C PRO A 195 29.78 -28.35 1.34
N ALA A 196 29.88 -28.38 2.67
CA ALA A 196 29.60 -27.24 3.54
C ALA A 196 30.60 -26.10 3.37
N VAL A 197 31.81 -26.49 3.02
CA VAL A 197 32.94 -25.62 2.74
C VAL A 197 33.45 -26.04 1.37
N VAL A 198 33.53 -25.08 0.46
CA VAL A 198 34.17 -25.25 -0.83
C VAL A 198 35.47 -24.47 -0.85
N ASP A 199 36.51 -25.05 -1.44
CA ASP A 199 37.79 -24.36 -1.61
C ASP A 199 37.77 -23.35 -2.77
N LYS A 200 36.90 -23.58 -3.74
CA LYS A 200 36.61 -22.71 -4.89
C LYS A 200 35.11 -22.71 -5.16
N VAL A 201 34.55 -21.54 -5.46
CA VAL A 201 33.13 -21.43 -5.83
C VAL A 201 32.92 -22.09 -7.20
N PRO A 202 32.08 -23.13 -7.31
CA PRO A 202 31.76 -23.74 -8.60
C PRO A 202 31.09 -22.70 -9.51
N PHE A 203 31.55 -22.62 -10.77
CA PHE A 203 31.03 -21.69 -11.78
C PHE A 203 31.09 -20.22 -11.31
N GLN A 204 32.19 -19.81 -10.68
CA GLN A 204 32.35 -18.41 -10.25
C GLN A 204 32.30 -17.47 -11.47
N THR A 205 31.40 -16.49 -11.44
CA THR A 205 31.32 -15.44 -12.48
C THR A 205 32.12 -14.22 -12.03
N ASP A 206 32.96 -13.69 -12.92
CA ASP A 206 33.65 -12.41 -12.70
C ASP A 206 32.68 -11.25 -12.89
N LEU A 207 32.74 -10.26 -12.01
CA LEU A 207 31.91 -9.06 -12.11
C LEU A 207 32.29 -8.23 -13.34
N GLU A 208 33.56 -8.23 -13.74
CA GLU A 208 34.00 -7.56 -14.95
C GLU A 208 33.38 -8.22 -16.20
N ASP A 209 33.37 -9.55 -16.26
CA ASP A 209 32.70 -10.30 -17.33
C ASP A 209 31.20 -9.99 -17.41
N VAL A 210 30.53 -9.81 -16.26
CA VAL A 210 29.11 -9.45 -16.19
C VAL A 210 28.85 -8.11 -16.86
N PHE A 211 29.69 -7.10 -16.62
CA PHE A 211 29.56 -5.77 -17.22
C PHE A 211 30.04 -5.68 -18.67
N GLN A 212 30.67 -6.72 -19.20
CA GLN A 212 30.96 -6.86 -20.63
C GLN A 212 29.91 -7.72 -21.38
N ASN A 213 28.95 -8.32 -20.66
CA ASN A 213 27.98 -9.24 -21.23
C ASN A 213 26.73 -8.51 -21.79
N GLU A 214 26.57 -8.52 -23.11
CA GLU A 214 25.43 -7.90 -23.80
C GLU A 214 24.07 -8.46 -23.32
N LYS A 215 23.98 -9.76 -23.02
CA LYS A 215 22.73 -10.37 -22.52
C LYS A 215 22.38 -9.83 -21.15
N HIS A 216 23.37 -9.61 -20.27
CA HIS A 216 23.15 -8.99 -18.97
C HIS A 216 22.63 -7.56 -19.09
N TYR A 217 23.27 -6.75 -19.94
CA TYR A 217 22.81 -5.40 -20.24
C TYR A 217 21.34 -5.40 -20.70
N ASN A 218 21.01 -6.25 -21.67
CA ASN A 218 19.66 -6.36 -22.22
C ASN A 218 18.65 -6.85 -21.18
N ALA A 219 19.05 -7.79 -20.31
CA ALA A 219 18.24 -8.24 -19.19
C ALA A 219 17.92 -7.10 -18.22
N GLN A 220 18.93 -6.36 -17.75
CA GLN A 220 18.77 -5.23 -16.83
C GLN A 220 17.91 -4.13 -17.44
N ARG A 221 18.07 -3.86 -18.75
CA ARG A 221 17.25 -2.90 -19.48
C ARG A 221 15.77 -3.32 -19.52
N LYS A 222 15.49 -4.58 -19.81
CA LYS A 222 14.13 -5.12 -19.80
C LYS A 222 13.50 -5.08 -18.41
N LEU A 223 14.23 -5.51 -17.38
CA LEU A 223 13.77 -5.44 -16.00
C LEU A 223 13.52 -4.00 -15.54
N HIS A 224 14.40 -3.06 -15.87
CA HIS A 224 14.17 -1.64 -15.59
C HIS A 224 12.89 -1.13 -16.24
N LEU A 225 12.66 -1.48 -17.52
CA LEU A 225 11.42 -1.13 -18.20
C LEU A 225 10.20 -1.78 -17.54
N TYR A 226 10.29 -3.03 -17.09
CA TYR A 226 9.21 -3.70 -16.37
C TYR A 226 8.83 -2.93 -15.10
N TYR A 227 9.75 -2.78 -14.15
CA TYR A 227 9.47 -2.17 -12.85
C TYR A 227 9.01 -0.71 -12.97
N ARG A 228 9.66 0.07 -13.85
CA ARG A 228 9.26 1.47 -14.10
C ARG A 228 7.83 1.54 -14.63
N ASN A 229 7.52 0.69 -15.61
CA ASN A 229 6.22 0.70 -16.24
C ASN A 229 5.13 0.21 -15.29
N THR A 230 5.32 -0.91 -14.60
CA THR A 230 4.32 -1.41 -13.64
C THR A 230 4.10 -0.44 -12.49
N SER A 231 5.14 0.20 -11.97
CA SER A 231 5.03 1.26 -10.97
C SER A 231 4.08 2.39 -11.42
N TRP A 232 4.16 2.84 -12.68
CA TRP A 232 3.23 3.83 -13.22
C TRP A 232 1.77 3.35 -13.26
N ARG A 233 1.53 2.07 -13.55
CA ARG A 233 0.17 1.50 -13.57
C ARG A 233 -0.39 1.39 -12.17
N TYR A 234 0.40 0.90 -11.22
CA TYR A 234 0.00 0.87 -9.80
C TYR A 234 -0.29 2.27 -9.27
N ASN A 235 0.50 3.29 -9.62
CA ASN A 235 0.18 4.69 -9.29
C ASN A 235 -1.15 5.14 -9.90
N GLY A 236 -1.44 4.77 -11.15
CA GLY A 236 -2.73 5.06 -11.77
C GLY A 236 -3.91 4.39 -11.05
N ILE A 237 -3.73 3.15 -10.60
CA ILE A 237 -4.71 2.44 -9.78
C ILE A 237 -4.89 3.18 -8.45
N LEU A 238 -3.79 3.46 -7.72
CA LEU A 238 -3.81 4.17 -6.44
C LEU A 238 -4.54 5.51 -6.51
N ASN A 239 -4.25 6.32 -7.53
CA ASN A 239 -4.93 7.61 -7.74
C ASN A 239 -6.45 7.44 -7.92
N THR A 240 -6.86 6.41 -8.68
CA THR A 240 -8.29 6.13 -8.90
C THR A 240 -8.94 5.58 -7.62
N THR A 241 -8.24 4.73 -6.88
CA THR A 241 -8.64 4.23 -5.56
C THR A 241 -8.87 5.38 -4.58
N ASN A 242 -7.92 6.32 -4.48
CA ASN A 242 -8.01 7.50 -3.62
C ASN A 242 -9.19 8.39 -3.99
N ALA A 243 -9.38 8.66 -5.28
CA ALA A 243 -10.52 9.45 -5.75
C ALA A 243 -11.86 8.78 -5.43
N LEU A 244 -11.97 7.45 -5.54
CA LEU A 244 -13.19 6.73 -5.18
C LEU A 244 -13.40 6.68 -3.67
N LEU A 245 -12.34 6.50 -2.88
CA LEU A 245 -12.39 6.56 -1.42
C LEU A 245 -12.95 7.90 -0.94
N VAL A 246 -12.46 9.03 -1.47
CA VAL A 246 -13.00 10.37 -1.16
C VAL A 246 -14.52 10.42 -1.36
N LYS A 247 -15.01 9.93 -2.51
CA LYS A 247 -16.45 9.90 -2.82
C LYS A 247 -17.24 9.00 -1.88
N LEU A 248 -16.68 7.85 -1.52
CA LEU A 248 -17.30 6.92 -0.57
C LEU A 248 -17.37 7.50 0.84
N TYR A 249 -16.31 8.18 1.29
CA TYR A 249 -16.32 8.88 2.57
C TYR A 249 -17.35 10.01 2.59
N LYS A 250 -17.47 10.81 1.52
CA LYS A 250 -18.55 11.81 1.39
C LYS A 250 -19.96 11.19 1.42
N ALA A 251 -20.11 9.97 0.94
CA ALA A 251 -21.38 9.23 0.95
C ALA A 251 -21.63 8.47 2.28
N SER A 252 -20.63 8.38 3.16
CA SER A 252 -20.72 7.65 4.41
C SER A 252 -21.33 8.51 5.51
N ASN A 253 -22.34 7.98 6.20
CA ASN A 253 -22.92 8.61 7.38
C ASN A 253 -21.99 8.52 8.61
N LYS A 254 -20.99 7.62 8.58
CA LYS A 254 -20.05 7.40 9.68
C LYS A 254 -18.93 8.44 9.70
N TYR A 255 -18.62 9.04 8.55
CA TYR A 255 -17.46 9.92 8.36
C TYR A 255 -17.82 11.20 7.59
N PRO A 256 -18.75 12.03 8.11
CA PRO A 256 -19.37 13.11 7.34
C PRO A 256 -18.39 14.18 6.83
N ASP A 257 -17.33 14.48 7.59
CA ASP A 257 -16.36 15.53 7.25
C ASP A 257 -15.10 14.99 6.57
N LEU A 258 -14.84 13.68 6.69
CA LEU A 258 -13.59 13.07 6.26
C LEU A 258 -13.42 13.10 4.74
N GLY A 259 -14.51 13.00 3.99
CA GLY A 259 -14.47 13.10 2.53
C GLY A 259 -13.97 14.47 2.03
N GLU A 260 -14.36 15.56 2.69
CA GLU A 260 -13.89 16.92 2.36
C GLU A 260 -12.43 17.15 2.80
N GLN A 261 -12.06 16.61 3.96
CA GLN A 261 -10.67 16.64 4.44
C GLN A 261 -9.72 15.89 3.49
N LEU A 262 -10.13 14.70 3.02
CA LEU A 262 -9.33 13.88 2.11
C LEU A 262 -9.22 14.47 0.71
N GLU A 263 -10.26 15.17 0.21
CA GLU A 263 -10.19 15.82 -1.12
C GLU A 263 -9.08 16.89 -1.17
N ASN A 264 -8.82 17.55 -0.05
CA ASN A 264 -7.79 18.58 0.08
C ASN A 264 -6.44 18.03 0.58
N SER A 265 -6.35 16.72 0.84
CA SER A 265 -5.13 16.07 1.32
C SER A 265 -4.30 15.54 0.16
N GLU A 266 -2.98 15.73 0.23
CA GLU A 266 -2.05 15.12 -0.74
C GLU A 266 -1.80 13.62 -0.46
N HIS A 267 -2.04 13.16 0.77
CA HIS A 267 -1.68 11.81 1.23
C HIS A 267 -2.88 10.85 1.27
N TYR A 268 -4.12 11.35 1.31
CA TYR A 268 -5.36 10.56 1.32
C TYR A 268 -5.44 9.51 2.46
N LEU A 269 -4.72 9.75 3.56
CA LEU A 269 -4.70 8.88 4.73
C LEU A 269 -5.79 9.32 5.71
N VAL A 270 -6.37 8.31 6.38
CA VAL A 270 -7.31 8.50 7.47
C VAL A 270 -6.59 8.11 8.75
N PHE A 271 -6.61 8.99 9.73
CA PHE A 271 -5.93 8.85 11.00
C PHE A 271 -6.90 8.63 12.14
N ASP A 272 -6.44 7.94 13.17
CA ASP A 272 -7.08 7.87 14.48
C ASP A 272 -6.18 8.41 15.60
N THR A 273 -6.66 8.34 16.84
CA THR A 273 -5.92 8.86 17.99
C THR A 273 -4.63 8.11 18.26
N ALA A 274 -4.58 6.81 17.96
CA ALA A 274 -3.37 6.02 18.15
C ALA A 274 -2.27 6.46 17.16
N ASP A 275 -2.63 6.88 15.95
CA ASP A 275 -1.64 7.43 15.01
C ASP A 275 -0.93 8.67 15.59
N LEU A 276 -1.69 9.56 16.23
CA LEU A 276 -1.13 10.74 16.89
C LEU A 276 -0.22 10.36 18.06
N GLU A 277 -0.64 9.39 18.88
CA GLU A 277 0.13 8.90 20.03
C GLU A 277 1.44 8.24 19.58
N ILE A 278 1.42 7.45 18.49
CA ILE A 278 2.62 6.85 17.90
C ILE A 278 3.61 7.92 17.46
N LEU A 279 3.16 8.93 16.71
CA LEU A 279 4.06 10.00 16.23
C LEU A 279 4.65 10.81 17.38
N GLN A 280 3.84 11.15 18.39
CA GLN A 280 4.34 11.83 19.59
C GLN A 280 5.33 10.98 20.36
N ARG A 281 5.10 9.68 20.42
CA ARG A 281 6.00 8.75 21.10
C ARG A 281 7.31 8.57 20.35
N ALA A 282 7.28 8.42 19.03
CA ALA A 282 8.47 8.37 18.18
C ALA A 282 9.29 9.67 18.32
N ASP A 283 8.62 10.82 18.31
CA ASP A 283 9.26 12.12 18.54
C ASP A 283 9.93 12.23 19.93
N ALA A 284 9.30 11.65 20.96
CA ALA A 284 9.86 11.60 22.31
C ALA A 284 11.03 10.62 22.46
N LEU A 285 11.06 9.51 21.70
CA LEU A 285 12.20 8.60 21.62
C LEU A 285 13.41 9.29 20.95
N LEU A 286 13.14 10.17 20.00
CA LEU A 286 14.10 11.01 19.29
C LEU A 286 14.14 12.42 19.89
N SER A 287 14.34 12.52 21.21
CA SER A 287 14.27 13.78 21.97
C SER A 287 15.42 14.74 21.69
N ASP A 288 16.61 14.21 21.43
CA ASP A 288 17.84 15.00 21.21
C ASP A 288 18.84 14.21 20.34
N PRO A 289 19.88 14.87 19.78
CA PRO A 289 20.83 14.23 18.87
C PRO A 289 21.56 13.01 19.46
N SER A 290 21.73 12.91 20.79
CA SER A 290 22.38 11.75 21.40
C SER A 290 21.51 10.50 21.41
N LYS A 291 20.20 10.64 21.13
CA LYS A 291 19.23 9.55 21.02
C LYS A 291 19.05 9.03 19.61
N TRP A 292 19.63 9.69 18.62
CA TRP A 292 19.45 9.32 17.23
C TRP A 292 20.56 8.37 16.78
N ASN A 293 20.19 7.15 16.39
CA ASN A 293 21.08 6.23 15.68
C ASN A 293 21.06 6.56 14.18
N LYS A 294 22.23 6.94 13.66
CA LYS A 294 22.44 7.30 12.24
C LYS A 294 22.96 6.13 11.39
N ASN A 295 22.93 4.91 11.92
CA ASN A 295 23.33 3.70 11.22
C ASN A 295 22.20 2.67 11.32
N ASP A 296 21.07 3.00 10.71
CA ASP A 296 19.92 2.11 10.57
C ASP A 296 20.27 0.92 9.67
N ASP A 297 20.02 -0.28 10.16
CA ASP A 297 20.08 -1.52 9.38
C ASP A 297 18.71 -2.22 9.31
N GLN A 298 17.67 -1.52 9.78
CA GLN A 298 16.29 -2.01 9.95
C GLN A 298 16.13 -3.14 10.98
N GLU A 299 17.16 -3.42 11.79
CA GLU A 299 17.08 -4.27 12.97
C GLU A 299 17.00 -3.37 14.22
N CYS A 300 15.99 -3.58 15.07
CA CYS A 300 15.68 -2.63 16.16
C CYS A 300 16.03 -3.14 17.57
N ASP A 301 16.60 -4.35 17.67
CA ASP A 301 16.92 -4.99 18.95
C ASP A 301 18.07 -4.27 19.66
N ASP A 302 19.12 -3.91 18.93
CA ASP A 302 20.28 -3.19 19.45
C ASP A 302 19.96 -1.72 19.71
N ASP A 303 19.16 -1.07 18.85
CA ASP A 303 18.60 0.27 19.06
C ASP A 303 17.85 0.36 20.39
N THR A 304 16.98 -0.62 20.65
CA THR A 304 16.21 -0.73 21.89
C THR A 304 17.12 -0.96 23.10
N ALA A 305 18.12 -1.84 22.96
CA ALA A 305 19.08 -2.12 24.03
C ALA A 305 19.92 -0.89 24.40
N ASN A 306 20.36 -0.13 23.40
CA ASN A 306 21.20 1.06 23.55
C ASN A 306 20.40 2.32 23.89
N LYS A 307 19.08 2.30 23.71
CA LYS A 307 18.17 3.46 23.85
C LYS A 307 18.58 4.62 22.94
N THR A 308 19.02 4.27 21.74
CA THR A 308 19.35 5.15 20.63
C THR A 308 18.66 4.58 19.41
N TYR A 309 17.82 5.36 18.75
CA TYR A 309 16.91 4.84 17.73
C TYR A 309 17.17 5.49 16.38
N SER A 310 17.14 4.71 15.31
CA SER A 310 16.93 5.21 13.96
C SER A 310 15.49 5.75 13.83
N LEU A 311 15.20 6.50 12.76
CA LEU A 311 13.82 6.93 12.50
C LEU A 311 12.87 5.73 12.35
N TYR A 312 13.30 4.68 11.64
CA TYR A 312 12.54 3.44 11.49
C TYR A 312 12.28 2.79 12.85
N CYS A 313 13.33 2.55 13.64
CA CYS A 313 13.20 1.86 14.92
C CYS A 313 12.46 2.68 15.98
N ALA A 314 12.49 4.01 15.90
CA ALA A 314 11.65 4.85 16.75
C ALA A 314 10.15 4.67 16.43
N LEU A 315 9.78 4.52 15.15
CA LEU A 315 8.39 4.25 14.75
C LEU A 315 7.96 2.83 15.13
N VAL A 316 8.82 1.84 14.93
CA VAL A 316 8.60 0.46 15.38
C VAL A 316 8.34 0.46 16.88
N LYS A 317 9.24 1.06 17.66
CA LYS A 317 9.14 1.06 19.12
C LYS A 317 7.93 1.82 19.63
N ALA A 318 7.63 2.97 19.03
CA ALA A 318 6.44 3.74 19.37
C ALA A 318 5.14 2.96 19.11
N SER A 319 5.08 2.22 18.00
CA SER A 319 3.91 1.41 17.66
C SER A 319 3.74 0.23 18.61
N GLU A 320 4.80 -0.49 18.95
CA GLU A 320 4.76 -1.53 19.97
C GLU A 320 4.23 -1.02 21.32
N GLU A 321 4.64 0.18 21.73
CA GLU A 321 4.24 0.75 23.02
C GLU A 321 2.81 1.29 23.04
N VAL A 322 2.29 1.78 21.91
CA VAL A 322 0.93 2.37 21.81
C VAL A 322 -0.12 1.33 21.49
N ILE A 323 0.10 0.48 20.48
CA ILE A 323 -0.89 -0.48 19.98
C ILE A 323 -0.55 -1.95 20.29
N GLY A 324 0.65 -2.23 20.82
CA GLY A 324 1.05 -3.56 21.28
C GLY A 324 1.77 -4.42 20.24
N SER A 325 1.76 -4.03 18.95
CA SER A 325 2.48 -4.73 17.89
C SER A 325 2.82 -3.79 16.72
N TRP A 326 3.99 -4.00 16.12
CA TRP A 326 4.37 -3.39 14.83
C TRP A 326 4.08 -4.33 13.66
N GLU A 327 4.32 -5.63 13.84
CA GLU A 327 4.23 -6.64 12.77
C GLU A 327 2.83 -6.78 12.17
N ASP A 328 1.79 -6.46 12.95
CA ASP A 328 0.40 -6.55 12.48
C ASP A 328 0.04 -5.41 11.53
N GLU A 329 0.66 -4.23 11.67
CA GLU A 329 0.35 -3.03 10.88
C GLU A 329 1.58 -2.12 10.63
N PRO A 330 2.66 -2.60 9.97
CA PRO A 330 3.87 -1.79 9.76
C PRO A 330 3.61 -0.56 8.87
N LEU A 331 2.56 -0.62 8.05
CA LEU A 331 2.06 0.47 7.20
C LEU A 331 0.80 1.12 7.79
N ARG A 332 0.68 1.20 9.11
CA ARG A 332 -0.33 2.02 9.76
C ARG A 332 -0.24 3.48 9.28
N PRO A 333 -1.36 4.25 9.22
CA PRO A 333 -1.35 5.64 8.75
C PRO A 333 -0.24 6.52 9.37
N ALA A 334 0.08 6.36 10.66
CA ALA A 334 1.22 7.04 11.30
C ALA A 334 2.57 6.83 10.56
N SER A 335 2.93 5.60 10.24
CA SER A 335 4.17 5.30 9.52
C SER A 335 4.11 5.84 8.08
N ARG A 336 2.97 5.67 7.41
CA ARG A 336 2.78 6.12 6.02
C ARG A 336 2.90 7.63 5.89
N ILE A 337 2.38 8.42 6.83
CA ILE A 337 2.52 9.88 6.78
C ILE A 337 3.97 10.33 6.96
N VAL A 338 4.76 9.61 7.76
CA VAL A 338 6.21 9.88 7.89
C VAL A 338 6.92 9.59 6.58
N LEU A 339 6.65 8.44 5.95
CA LEU A 339 7.23 8.09 4.64
C LEU A 339 6.86 9.14 3.57
N PHE A 340 5.60 9.55 3.53
CA PHE A 340 5.11 10.57 2.61
C PHE A 340 5.84 11.90 2.82
N THR A 341 5.95 12.35 4.08
CA THR A 341 6.62 13.61 4.44
C THR A 341 8.11 13.52 4.11
N LEU A 342 8.78 12.44 4.48
CA LEU A 342 10.20 12.21 4.23
C LEU A 342 10.53 12.19 2.73
N GLY A 343 9.61 11.75 1.87
CA GLY A 343 9.74 11.86 0.43
C GLY A 343 9.98 13.29 -0.08
N LYS A 344 9.52 14.32 0.65
CA LYS A 344 9.77 15.75 0.35
C LYS A 344 11.20 16.17 0.72
N TYR A 345 11.82 15.45 1.65
CA TYR A 345 13.16 15.70 2.20
C TYR A 345 14.24 14.78 1.60
N GLU A 346 13.85 13.84 0.72
CA GLU A 346 14.75 12.84 0.13
C GLU A 346 16.00 13.49 -0.50
N ASN A 347 15.85 14.60 -1.23
CA ASN A 347 16.97 15.37 -1.81
C ASN A 347 18.03 14.54 -2.58
N ARG A 348 17.60 13.47 -3.26
CA ARG A 348 18.47 12.48 -3.96
C ARG A 348 19.43 11.70 -3.05
N ARG A 349 19.19 11.68 -1.74
CA ARG A 349 19.95 10.93 -0.74
C ARG A 349 19.61 9.43 -0.72
N VAL A 350 18.50 9.03 -1.35
CA VAL A 350 18.01 7.65 -1.34
C VAL A 350 18.43 6.89 -2.59
N VAL A 351 18.98 5.72 -2.35
CA VAL A 351 19.63 4.82 -3.31
C VAL A 351 18.81 3.53 -3.45
N ARG A 352 18.48 2.92 -2.31
CA ARG A 352 17.77 1.67 -2.09
C ARG A 352 16.49 1.92 -1.27
N ASP A 353 16.59 2.27 0.00
CA ASP A 353 15.46 2.35 0.93
C ASP A 353 15.25 3.79 1.42
N LEU A 354 14.01 4.26 1.38
CA LEU A 354 13.68 5.65 1.67
C LEU A 354 14.04 6.06 3.10
N VAL A 355 13.76 5.21 4.09
CA VAL A 355 13.99 5.57 5.50
C VAL A 355 15.44 5.31 5.86
N GLU A 356 15.95 4.13 5.53
CA GLU A 356 17.31 3.70 5.90
C GLU A 356 18.35 4.63 5.28
N ASP A 357 18.30 4.83 3.95
CA ASP A 357 19.32 5.63 3.27
C ASP A 357 19.25 7.09 3.71
N TRP A 358 18.04 7.64 3.88
CA TRP A 358 17.89 9.03 4.30
C TRP A 358 18.37 9.21 5.73
N ASN A 359 18.06 8.28 6.65
CA ASN A 359 18.53 8.29 8.03
C ASN A 359 20.06 8.27 8.07
N ASN A 360 20.66 7.37 7.29
CA ASN A 360 22.11 7.11 7.32
C ASN A 360 22.92 8.13 6.51
N HIS A 361 22.28 8.94 5.68
CA HIS A 361 22.98 9.87 4.81
C HIS A 361 23.78 10.91 5.62
N PRO A 362 25.06 11.15 5.31
CA PRO A 362 25.91 12.07 6.08
C PRO A 362 25.32 13.48 6.17
N ASP A 363 24.69 13.97 5.10
CA ASP A 363 24.06 15.29 5.06
C ASP A 363 22.72 15.40 5.80
N THR A 364 22.11 14.29 6.24
CA THR A 364 20.86 14.35 7.00
C THR A 364 21.14 14.87 8.41
N THR A 365 20.39 15.88 8.81
CA THR A 365 20.53 16.54 10.11
C THR A 365 19.42 16.13 11.07
N PHE A 366 19.70 16.22 12.38
CA PHE A 366 18.70 15.96 13.40
C PHE A 366 17.51 16.94 13.28
N GLU A 367 17.76 18.18 12.87
CA GLU A 367 16.70 19.17 12.69
C GLU A 367 15.77 18.85 11.51
N GLU A 368 16.30 18.32 10.41
CA GLU A 368 15.47 17.78 9.33
C GLU A 368 14.60 16.62 9.83
N LEU A 369 15.15 15.71 10.64
CA LEU A 369 14.38 14.62 11.25
C LEU A 369 13.24 15.13 12.14
N LYS A 370 13.52 16.11 13.00
CA LYS A 370 12.48 16.74 13.84
C LYS A 370 11.43 17.46 13.00
N GLN A 371 11.83 18.10 11.90
CA GLN A 371 10.89 18.74 10.99
C GLN A 371 9.96 17.72 10.31
N VAL A 372 10.49 16.58 9.86
CA VAL A 372 9.69 15.48 9.28
C VAL A 372 8.66 14.96 10.28
N LEU A 373 9.06 14.66 11.51
CA LEU A 373 8.14 14.16 12.55
C LEU A 373 7.09 15.22 12.93
N LYS A 374 7.49 16.49 13.00
CA LYS A 374 6.59 17.60 13.29
C LYS A 374 5.52 17.76 12.21
N GLU A 375 5.91 17.85 10.94
CA GLU A 375 4.97 17.98 9.82
C GLU A 375 4.01 16.78 9.74
N SER A 376 4.53 15.58 9.97
CA SER A 376 3.72 14.36 10.04
C SER A 376 2.69 14.44 11.18
N THR A 377 3.12 14.88 12.36
CA THR A 377 2.25 15.04 13.54
C THR A 377 1.20 16.12 13.32
N ASP A 378 1.57 17.24 12.70
CA ASP A 378 0.66 18.35 12.42
C ASP A 378 -0.39 17.94 11.39
N ALA A 379 -0.03 17.14 10.38
CA ALA A 379 -0.99 16.57 9.42
C ALA A 379 -2.03 15.69 10.11
N VAL A 380 -1.62 14.83 11.06
CA VAL A 380 -2.55 14.01 11.85
C VAL A 380 -3.45 14.87 12.72
N LYS A 381 -2.88 15.83 13.47
CA LYS A 381 -3.65 16.73 14.35
C LYS A 381 -4.72 17.50 13.58
N ASN A 382 -4.39 18.03 12.40
CA ASN A 382 -5.33 18.81 11.59
C ASN A 382 -6.54 18.00 11.09
N GLN A 383 -6.44 16.66 11.06
CA GLN A 383 -7.55 15.81 10.66
C GLN A 383 -8.43 15.41 11.86
N ILE A 384 -7.83 15.14 13.02
CA ILE A 384 -8.53 14.55 14.18
C ILE A 384 -8.90 15.55 15.30
N LEU A 385 -8.33 16.76 15.30
CA LEU A 385 -8.59 17.84 16.27
C LEU A 385 -9.19 19.06 15.58
#